data_AF-A0A971QIE4-F1
#
_entry.id   AF-A0A971QIE4-F1
#
_cell.length_a   1.000
_cell.length_b   1.000
_cell.length_c   1.000
_cell.angle_alpha   90.00
_cell.angle_beta   90.00
_cell.angle_gamma   90.00
#
_symmetry.space_group_name_H-M   'P 1'
#
loop_
_entity.id
_entity.type
_entity.pdbx_description
1 polymer ?
#
loop_
_entity_poly.entity_id
_entity_poly.type
_entity_poly.pdbx_seq_one_letter_code
_entity_poly.pdbx_strand_id
1 'polypeptide(L)' 'MGVKIKTMNKADWHLFWLVIKKTAVTQEWVAAELGMGSRSNVSRAVRRIEDEKDPGILERKEKLENMYRCVH' A
#
# COMPACT_ATOMS: atom_id res chain seq x y z
N MET A 1 7.45 21.01 15.32
CA MET A 1 6.18 20.26 15.48
C MET A 1 6.39 18.87 14.91
N GLY A 2 6.54 17.86 15.77
CA GLY A 2 6.68 16.47 15.33
C GLY A 2 5.36 15.97 14.76
N VAL A 3 5.33 15.67 13.46
CA VAL A 3 4.17 15.01 12.84
C VAL A 3 4.03 13.65 13.53
N LYS A 4 3.00 13.51 14.38
CA LYS A 4 2.61 12.21 14.91
C LYS A 4 2.23 11.37 13.71
N ILE A 5 3.11 10.45 13.32
CA ILE A 5 2.79 9.38 12.38
C ILE A 5 1.59 8.68 13.02
N LYS A 6 0.37 8.97 12.53
CA LYS A 6 -0.81 8.16 12.85
C LYS A 6 -0.35 6.75 12.54
N THR A 7 -0.31 5.87 13.55
CA THR A 7 0.02 4.46 13.38
C THR A 7 -0.97 3.88 12.41
N MET A 8 -0.59 3.91 11.13
CA MET A 8 -1.45 3.57 10.02
C MET A 8 -1.75 2.09 10.13
N ASN A 9 -3.04 1.76 10.15
CA ASN A 9 -3.47 0.41 10.47
C ASN A 9 -3.00 -0.50 9.34
N LYS A 10 -2.64 -1.77 9.63
CA LYS A 10 -2.16 -2.72 8.59
C LYS A 10 -3.11 -2.83 7.38
N ALA A 11 -4.40 -2.53 7.58
CA ALA A 11 -5.42 -2.46 6.55
C ALA A 11 -5.16 -1.37 5.48
N ASP A 12 -4.70 -0.18 5.89
CA ASP A 12 -4.54 0.97 5.00
C ASP A 12 -3.40 0.72 4.00
N TRP A 13 -2.35 0.02 4.43
CA TRP A 13 -1.17 -0.32 3.61
C TRP A 13 -1.51 -1.15 2.37
N HIS A 14 -2.43 -2.11 2.49
CA HIS A 14 -2.84 -2.95 1.36
C HIS A 14 -3.65 -2.15 0.34
N LEU A 15 -4.39 -1.13 0.77
CA LEU A 15 -5.13 -0.25 -0.12
C LEU A 15 -4.16 0.61 -0.96
N PHE A 16 -3.12 1.19 -0.33
CA PHE A 16 -2.12 1.97 -1.06
C PHE A 16 -1.25 1.11 -1.99
N TRP A 17 -0.92 -0.12 -1.59
CA TRP A 17 -0.32 -1.09 -2.49
C TRP A 17 -1.17 -1.31 -3.75
N LEU A 18 -2.49 -1.49 -3.58
CA LEU A 18 -3.41 -1.66 -4.70
C LEU A 18 -3.52 -0.41 -5.57
N VAL A 19 -3.60 0.79 -4.97
CA VAL A 19 -3.65 2.07 -5.69
C VAL A 19 -2.40 2.24 -6.55
N ILE A 20 -1.21 1.99 -6.00
CA ILE A 20 0.06 2.04 -6.76
C ILE A 20 0.04 1.05 -7.92
N LYS A 21 -0.50 -0.15 -7.72
CA LYS A 21 -0.53 -1.21 -8.75
C LYS A 21 -1.55 -0.95 -9.87
N LYS A 22 -2.65 -0.26 -9.57
CA LYS A 22 -3.81 -0.11 -10.49
C LYS A 22 -3.95 1.29 -11.08
N THR A 23 -3.17 2.25 -10.63
CA THR A 23 -3.26 3.65 -11.08
C THR A 23 -1.89 4.21 -11.42
N ALA A 24 -1.85 5.38 -12.07
CA ALA A 24 -0.61 6.10 -12.36
C ALA A 24 -0.06 6.92 -11.17
N VAL A 25 -0.59 6.69 -9.96
CA VAL A 25 -0.15 7.40 -8.76
C VAL A 25 1.31 7.08 -8.47
N THR A 26 2.10 8.12 -8.20
CA THR A 26 3.53 7.98 -7.91
C THR A 26 3.78 7.61 -6.46
N GLN A 27 4.90 6.94 -6.20
CA GLN A 27 5.30 6.60 -4.83
C GLN A 27 5.65 7.86 -4.02
N GLU A 28 6.07 8.93 -4.68
CA GLU A 28 6.31 10.25 -4.09
C GLU A 28 5.00 10.85 -3.56
N TRP A 29 3.91 10.76 -4.33
CA TRP A 29 2.59 11.19 -3.88
C TRP A 29 2.13 10.38 -2.67
N VAL A 30 2.25 9.05 -2.73
CA VAL A 30 1.90 8.17 -1.61
C VAL A 30 2.74 8.46 -0.37
N ALA A 31 4.04 8.76 -0.54
CA ALA A 31 4.91 9.11 0.58
C ALA A 31 4.47 10.40 1.27
N ALA A 32 3.98 11.38 0.50
CA ALA A 32 3.44 12.63 1.01
C ALA A 32 2.10 12.41 1.74
N GLU A 33 1.15 11.70 1.12
CA GLU A 33 -0.16 11.42 1.71
C GLU A 33 -0.08 10.60 3.00
N LEU A 34 0.86 9.65 3.05
CA LEU A 34 1.04 8.77 4.20
C LEU A 34 2.03 9.30 5.23
N GLY A 35 2.66 10.46 4.99
CA GLY A 35 3.70 10.99 5.86
C GLY A 35 4.90 10.05 6.04
N MET A 36 5.22 9.23 5.03
CA MET A 36 6.34 8.27 5.07
C MET A 36 7.69 8.91 4.81
N GLY A 37 7.71 10.20 4.50
CA GLY A 37 8.90 11.03 4.30
C GLY A 37 9.55 10.84 2.93
N SER A 38 9.78 9.61 2.48
CA SER A 38 10.43 9.34 1.19
C SER A 38 9.77 8.22 0.39
N ARG A 39 9.86 8.34 -0.93
CA ARG A 39 9.51 7.26 -1.87
C ARG A 39 10.19 5.93 -1.53
N SER A 40 11.45 5.96 -1.09
CA SER A 40 12.21 4.75 -0.73
C SER A 40 11.54 3.95 0.38
N ASN A 41 10.89 4.63 1.34
CA ASN A 41 10.12 3.96 2.39
C ASN A 41 8.85 3.31 1.82
N VAL A 42 8.17 3.97 0.87
CA VAL A 42 7.02 3.39 0.14
C VAL A 42 7.44 2.16 -0.64
N SER A 43 8.54 2.23 -1.40
CA SER A 43 9.06 1.09 -2.18
C SER A 43 9.36 -0.12 -1.29
N ARG A 44 10.00 0.08 -0.13
CA ARG A 44 10.23 -1.01 0.83
C ARG A 44 8.92 -1.59 1.39
N ALA A 45 7.93 -0.74 1.67
CA ALA A 45 6.64 -1.19 2.17
C ALA A 45 5.87 -2.00 1.11
N VAL A 46 5.83 -1.52 -0.14
CA VAL A 46 5.25 -2.24 -1.29
C VAL A 46 5.90 -3.61 -1.44
N ARG A 47 7.24 -3.66 -1.46
CA ARG A 47 7.97 -4.92 -1.60
C ARG A 47 7.72 -5.88 -0.44
N ARG A 48 7.67 -5.39 0.80
CA ARG A 48 7.31 -6.23 1.96
C ARG A 48 5.91 -6.82 1.82
N ILE A 49 4.95 -6.03 1.34
CA ILE A 49 3.61 -6.52 1.08
C ILE A 49 3.69 -7.60 0.02
N GLU A 50 4.34 -7.35 -1.13
CA GLU A 50 4.47 -8.32 -2.22
C GLU A 50 5.13 -9.63 -1.79
N ASP A 51 6.21 -9.56 -1.02
CA ASP A 51 6.97 -10.71 -0.51
C ASP A 51 6.30 -11.42 0.68
N GLU A 52 5.19 -10.89 1.22
CA GLU A 52 4.46 -11.48 2.35
C GLU A 52 3.84 -12.82 1.98
N LYS A 53 4.03 -13.81 2.86
CA LYS A 53 3.59 -15.21 2.68
C LYS A 53 2.52 -15.63 3.68
N ASP A 54 2.16 -14.77 4.63
CA ASP A 54 1.06 -15.02 5.55
C ASP A 54 -0.23 -15.32 4.74
N PRO A 55 -0.87 -16.50 4.95
CA PRO A 55 -2.06 -16.89 4.19
C PRO A 55 -3.21 -15.89 4.30
N GLY A 56 -3.41 -15.25 5.46
CA GLY A 56 -4.46 -14.26 5.65
C GLY A 56 -4.19 -12.96 4.89
N ILE A 57 -2.93 -12.57 4.74
CA ILE A 57 -2.55 -11.44 3.89
C ILE A 57 -2.70 -11.78 2.40
N LEU A 58 -2.35 -13.01 2.00
CA LEU A 58 -2.54 -13.48 0.62
C LEU A 58 -4.02 -13.49 0.23
N GLU A 59 -4.90 -14.06 1.06
CA GLU A 59 -6.36 -14.04 0.84
C GLU A 59 -6.89 -12.61 0.72
N ARG A 60 -6.40 -11.70 1.57
CA ARG A 60 -6.81 -10.30 1.55
C ARG A 60 -6.35 -9.57 0.28
N LYS A 61 -5.13 -9.81 -0.19
CA LYS A 61 -4.65 -9.29 -1.47
C LYS A 61 -5.51 -9.79 -2.62
N GLU A 62 -5.76 -11.09 -2.68
CA GLU A 62 -6.59 -11.70 -3.72
C GLU A 62 -8.00 -11.12 -3.71
N LYS A 63 -8.61 -10.96 -2.54
CA LYS A 63 -9.92 -10.31 -2.38
C LYS A 63 -9.91 -8.86 -2.87
N LEU A 64 -8.87 -8.09 -2.51
CA LEU A 64 -8.70 -6.71 -2.97
C LEU A 64 -8.52 -6.64 -4.49
N GLU A 65 -7.69 -7.52 -5.07
CA GLU A 65 -7.49 -7.59 -6.50
C GLU A 65 -8.74 -8.01 -7.27
N ASN A 66 -9.55 -8.92 -6.70
CA ASN A 66 -10.82 -9.35 -7.27
C ASN A 66 -11.90 -8.26 -7.18
N MET A 67 -12.03 -7.56 -6.05
CA MET A 67 -12.99 -6.45 -5.91
C MET A 67 -12.70 -5.30 -6.87
N TYR A 68 -11.42 -5.01 -7.12
CA TYR A 68 -10.96 -3.95 -8.03
C TYR A 68 -10.43 -4.52 -9.35
N ARG A 69 -10.88 -5.72 -9.72
CA ARG A 69 -10.74 -6.24 -11.07
C ARG A 69 -11.69 -5.40 -11.92
N CYS A 70 -11.25 -4.19 -12.25
CA CYS A 70 -11.93 -3.34 -13.22
C CYS A 70 -12.16 -4.21 -14.45
N VAL A 71 -13.45 -4.37 -14.74
CA VAL A 71 -13.97 -4.94 -15.97
C VAL A 71 -13.26 -4.19 -17.12
N HIS A 72 -12.34 -4.87 -17.78
CA HIS A 72 -11.85 -4.48 -19.10
C HIS A 72 -12.57 -5.34 -20.12
#